data_AF-A0A7J9QTH8-F1
#
_entry.id   AF-A0A7J9QTH8-F1
#
_cell.length_a   1.000
_cell.length_b   1.000
_cell.length_c   1.000
_cell.angle_alpha   90.00
_cell.angle_beta   90.00
_cell.angle_gamma   90.00
#
_symmetry.space_group_name_H-M   'P 1'
#
loop_
_entity.id
_entity.type
_entity.pdbx_description
1 polymer ?
#
loop_
_entity_poly.entity_id
_entity_poly.type
_entity_poly.pdbx_seq_one_letter_code
_entity_poly.pdbx_strand_id
1 'polypeptide(L)'
;MSITINQTEEENSLQLVNADSKNVVAVIYLLEIITKVGKHFPVIFLSLASLNVVMAANDFLANSIEFGIMNSLFAIGGFVSIIQMHQRNKTAPDFTSYDREEFETLRNVEREMT
;
A
#
# COMPACT_ATOMS: atom_id res chain seq x y z
N MET A 1 29.49 -44.26 -22.74
CA MET A 1 29.49 -42.79 -22.96
C MET A 1 28.03 -42.36 -23.08
N SER A 2 27.35 -42.01 -21.97
CA SER A 2 25.99 -41.43 -21.96
C SER A 2 25.59 -41.10 -20.52
N ILE A 3 25.98 -39.93 -20.01
CA ILE A 3 25.42 -39.33 -18.76
C ILE A 3 25.15 -37.81 -18.94
N THR A 4 25.54 -37.21 -20.07
CA THR A 4 25.59 -35.74 -20.22
C THR A 4 24.23 -35.07 -20.47
N ILE A 5 23.16 -35.82 -20.80
CA ILE A 5 21.89 -35.20 -21.23
C ILE A 5 21.00 -34.80 -20.04
N ASN A 6 20.95 -35.60 -18.97
CA ASN A 6 20.02 -35.34 -17.84
C ASN A 6 20.45 -34.19 -16.92
N GLN A 7 21.75 -33.85 -16.86
CA GLN A 7 22.22 -32.75 -16.00
C GLN A 7 21.87 -31.36 -16.55
N THR A 8 21.65 -31.24 -17.87
CA THR A 8 21.42 -29.93 -18.52
C THR A 8 19.97 -29.43 -18.34
N GLU A 9 19.00 -30.34 -18.16
CA GLU A 9 17.60 -29.98 -17.91
C GLU A 9 17.33 -29.60 -16.44
N GLU A 10 17.99 -30.25 -15.49
CA GLU A 10 17.91 -29.88 -14.06
C GLU A 10 18.53 -28.51 -13.79
N GLU A 11 19.67 -28.18 -14.41
CA GLU A 11 20.28 -26.86 -14.25
C GLU A 11 19.45 -25.74 -14.89
N ASN A 12 18.80 -25.99 -16.03
CA ASN A 12 17.92 -25.01 -16.67
C ASN A 12 16.63 -24.77 -15.87
N SER A 13 16.02 -25.82 -15.32
CA SER A 13 14.81 -25.71 -14.50
C SER A 13 15.08 -25.04 -13.14
N LEU A 14 16.23 -25.33 -12.51
CA LEU A 14 16.68 -24.61 -11.30
C LEU A 14 17.03 -23.15 -11.56
N GLN A 15 17.56 -22.80 -12.74
CA GLN A 15 17.82 -21.42 -13.13
C GLN A 15 16.53 -20.65 -13.44
N LEU A 16 15.54 -21.29 -14.07
CA LEU A 16 14.24 -20.68 -14.36
C LEU A 16 13.48 -20.36 -13.06
N VAL A 17 13.43 -21.31 -12.10
CA VAL A 17 12.81 -21.11 -10.78
C VAL A 17 13.56 -20.05 -9.96
N ASN A 18 14.91 -19.98 -10.06
CA ASN A 18 15.68 -18.93 -9.40
C ASN A 18 15.53 -17.54 -10.05
N ALA A 19 15.34 -17.48 -11.36
CA ALA A 19 15.09 -16.22 -12.07
C ALA A 19 13.69 -15.69 -11.73
N ASP A 20 12.68 -16.56 -11.69
CA ASP A 20 11.34 -16.21 -11.24
C ASP A 20 11.31 -15.82 -9.76
N SER A 21 12.02 -16.54 -8.89
CA SER A 21 12.10 -16.18 -7.47
C SER A 21 12.80 -14.83 -7.25
N LYS A 22 13.89 -14.55 -7.99
CA LYS A 22 14.56 -13.24 -7.96
C LYS A 22 13.67 -12.10 -8.47
N ASN A 23 12.90 -12.34 -9.52
CA ASN A 23 11.92 -11.36 -10.02
C ASN A 23 10.82 -11.10 -9.00
N VAL A 24 10.29 -12.15 -8.35
CA VAL A 24 9.30 -12.01 -7.29
C VAL A 24 9.87 -11.27 -6.08
N VAL A 25 11.09 -11.57 -5.65
CA VAL A 25 11.78 -10.86 -4.57
C VAL A 25 12.01 -9.39 -4.93
N ALA A 26 12.39 -9.08 -6.17
CA ALA A 26 12.55 -7.71 -6.64
C ALA A 26 11.23 -6.93 -6.63
N VAL A 27 10.12 -7.58 -7.03
CA VAL A 27 8.78 -6.99 -6.97
C VAL A 27 8.35 -6.72 -5.53
N ILE A 28 8.60 -7.66 -4.61
CA ILE A 28 8.30 -7.49 -3.18
C ILE A 28 9.09 -6.30 -2.61
N TYR A 29 10.39 -6.21 -2.90
CA TYR A 29 11.22 -5.09 -2.48
C TYR A 29 10.73 -3.74 -3.04
N LEU A 30 10.33 -3.72 -4.32
CA LEU A 30 9.77 -2.53 -4.94
C LEU A 30 8.45 -2.12 -4.24
N LEU A 31 7.59 -3.09 -3.93
CA LEU A 31 6.34 -2.86 -3.21
C LEU A 31 6.61 -2.33 -1.80
N GLU A 32 7.62 -2.84 -1.11
CA GLU A 32 8.02 -2.39 0.22
C GLU A 32 8.50 -0.94 0.17
N ILE A 33 9.32 -0.57 -0.82
CA ILE A 33 9.75 0.81 -1.04
C ILE A 33 8.56 1.72 -1.33
N ILE A 34 7.67 1.32 -2.25
CA ILE A 34 6.47 2.09 -2.60
C ILE A 34 5.58 2.28 -1.37
N THR A 35 5.43 1.27 -0.52
CA THR A 35 4.64 1.35 0.71
C THR A 35 5.31 2.25 1.75
N LYS A 36 6.63 2.19 1.86
CA LYS A 36 7.43 3.00 2.79
C LYS A 36 7.44 4.48 2.40
N VAL A 37 7.58 4.78 1.10
CA VAL A 37 7.39 6.14 0.56
C VAL A 37 5.91 6.55 0.72
N GLY A 38 4.99 5.61 0.47
CA GLY A 38 3.55 5.66 0.73
C GLY A 38 3.19 6.29 2.08
N LYS A 39 3.90 5.91 3.14
CA LYS A 39 3.70 6.39 4.51
C LYS A 39 3.94 7.90 4.67
N HIS A 40 4.78 8.50 3.83
CA HIS A 40 5.08 9.94 3.89
C HIS A 40 4.13 10.79 3.04
N PHE A 41 3.35 10.19 2.13
CA PHE A 41 2.41 10.92 1.29
C PHE A 41 1.39 11.77 2.09
N PRO A 42 0.77 11.29 3.19
CA PRO A 42 -0.16 12.11 3.95
C PRO A 42 0.46 13.42 4.43
N VAL A 43 1.73 13.38 4.86
CA VAL A 43 2.47 14.56 5.32
C VAL A 43 2.78 15.51 4.14
N ILE A 44 3.16 14.96 2.99
CA ILE A 44 3.41 15.73 1.77
C ILE A 44 2.12 16.44 1.32
N PHE A 45 1.01 15.72 1.19
CA PHE A 45 -0.28 16.29 0.83
C PHE A 45 -0.74 17.35 1.84
N LEU A 46 -0.51 17.13 3.14
CA LEU A 46 -0.86 18.10 4.18
C LEU A 46 -0.06 19.40 4.04
N SER A 47 1.25 19.27 3.79
CA SER A 47 2.13 20.43 3.59
C SER A 47 1.75 21.23 2.34
N LEU A 48 1.49 20.55 1.22
CA LEU A 48 1.07 21.19 -0.03
C LEU A 48 -0.30 21.84 0.11
N ALA A 49 -1.27 21.17 0.74
CA ALA A 49 -2.60 21.72 0.96
C ALA A 49 -2.53 22.98 1.83
N SER A 50 -1.75 22.94 2.91
CA SER A 50 -1.57 24.09 3.80
C SER A 50 -0.91 25.27 3.08
N LEU A 51 0.10 25.01 2.24
CA LEU A 51 0.74 26.05 1.43
C LEU A 51 -0.26 26.69 0.45
N ASN A 52 -1.07 25.88 -0.21
CA ASN A 52 -2.12 26.35 -1.12
C ASN A 52 -3.18 27.19 -0.40
N VAL A 53 -3.53 26.89 0.86
CA VAL A 53 -4.43 27.75 1.66
C VAL A 53 -3.80 29.14 1.88
N VAL A 54 -2.51 29.18 2.24
CA VAL A 54 -1.80 30.45 2.44
C VAL A 54 -1.71 31.25 1.14
N MET A 55 -1.40 30.59 0.03
CA MET A 55 -1.38 31.22 -1.29
C MET A 55 -2.77 31.74 -1.70
N ALA A 56 -3.82 30.94 -1.49
CA ALA A 56 -5.19 31.37 -1.77
C ALA A 56 -5.57 32.62 -0.96
N ALA A 57 -5.25 32.66 0.33
CA ALA A 57 -5.50 33.82 1.17
C ALA A 57 -4.75 35.06 0.65
N ASN A 58 -3.48 34.90 0.28
CA ASN A 58 -2.68 35.97 -0.31
C ASN A 58 -3.24 36.46 -1.65
N ASP A 59 -3.70 35.55 -2.51
CA ASP A 59 -4.25 35.90 -3.81
C ASP A 59 -5.59 36.63 -3.68
N PHE A 60 -6.46 36.20 -2.75
CA PHE A 60 -7.70 36.92 -2.45
C PHE A 60 -7.42 38.31 -1.86
N LEU A 61 -6.42 38.44 -0.99
CA LEU A 61 -5.95 39.74 -0.48
C LEU A 61 -5.42 40.64 -1.61
N ALA A 62 -4.74 40.05 -2.61
CA ALA A 62 -4.21 40.74 -3.78
C ALA A 62 -5.26 40.97 -4.89
N ASN A 63 -6.55 40.72 -4.64
CA ASN A 63 -7.65 40.80 -5.63
C ASN A 63 -7.51 39.85 -6.84
N SER A 64 -6.69 38.82 -6.71
CA SER A 64 -6.46 37.80 -7.75
C SER A 64 -7.41 36.62 -7.54
N ILE A 65 -8.68 36.81 -7.92
CA ILE A 65 -9.76 35.83 -7.64
C ILE A 65 -9.51 34.50 -8.36
N GLU A 66 -9.05 34.52 -9.61
CA GLU A 66 -8.81 33.30 -10.39
C GLU A 66 -7.76 32.40 -9.72
N PHE A 67 -6.64 33.00 -9.30
CA PHE A 67 -5.56 32.29 -8.63
C PHE A 67 -5.97 31.85 -7.21
N GLY A 68 -6.74 32.68 -6.49
CA GLY A 68 -7.31 32.32 -5.19
C GLY A 68 -8.22 31.09 -5.27
N ILE A 69 -9.08 31.02 -6.30
CA ILE A 69 -9.95 29.85 -6.53
C ILE A 69 -9.12 28.62 -6.88
N MET A 70 -8.14 28.74 -7.78
CA MET A 70 -7.28 27.62 -8.18
C MET A 70 -6.52 27.05 -6.98
N ASN A 71 -5.89 27.90 -6.18
CA ASN A 71 -5.19 27.47 -4.95
C ASN A 71 -6.15 26.85 -3.93
N SER A 72 -7.38 27.37 -3.80
CA SER A 72 -8.39 26.78 -2.94
C SER A 72 -8.79 25.36 -3.38
N LEU A 73 -8.95 25.14 -4.70
CA LEU A 73 -9.25 23.81 -5.25
C LEU A 73 -8.12 22.81 -5.00
N PHE A 74 -6.86 23.23 -5.18
CA PHE A 74 -5.71 22.39 -4.86
C PHE A 74 -5.62 22.06 -3.37
N ALA A 75 -5.89 23.02 -2.48
CA ALA A 75 -5.96 22.78 -1.05
C ALA A 75 -7.03 21.75 -0.68
N ILE A 76 -8.25 21.91 -1.20
CA ILE A 76 -9.36 20.97 -0.98
C ILE A 76 -8.99 19.57 -1.49
N GLY A 77 -8.43 19.47 -2.70
CA GLY A 77 -7.97 18.21 -3.26
C GLY A 77 -6.97 17.49 -2.35
N GLY A 78 -5.97 18.22 -1.84
CA GLY A 78 -4.99 17.69 -0.90
C GLY A 78 -5.62 17.17 0.41
N PHE A 79 -6.54 17.91 1.01
CA PHE A 79 -7.24 17.46 2.23
C PHE A 79 -8.14 16.24 1.98
N VAL A 80 -8.86 16.23 0.86
CA VAL A 80 -9.69 15.09 0.46
C VAL A 80 -8.85 13.83 0.28
N SER A 81 -7.67 13.92 -0.34
CA SER A 81 -6.75 12.78 -0.46
C SER A 81 -6.31 12.22 0.90
N ILE A 82 -6.04 13.09 1.89
CA ILE A 82 -5.68 12.66 3.25
C ILE A 82 -6.84 11.92 3.92
N ILE A 83 -8.07 12.43 3.79
CA ILE A 83 -9.26 11.79 4.37
C ILE A 83 -9.48 10.41 3.74
N GLN A 84 -9.37 10.30 2.41
CA GLN A 84 -9.49 9.02 1.72
C GLN A 84 -8.41 8.02 2.16
N MET A 85 -7.16 8.47 2.33
CA MET A 85 -6.08 7.64 2.88
C MET A 85 -6.42 7.13 4.30
N HIS A 86 -6.94 8.00 5.16
CA HIS A 86 -7.32 7.62 6.52
C HIS A 86 -8.49 6.63 6.56
N GLN A 87 -9.47 6.76 5.65
CA GLN A 87 -10.60 5.83 5.55
C GLN A 87 -10.17 4.44 5.07
N ARG A 88 -9.23 4.33 4.12
CA ARG A 88 -8.71 3.04 3.64
C ARG A 88 -8.02 2.22 4.74
N ASN A 89 -7.39 2.88 5.71
CA ASN A 89 -6.80 2.20 6.85
C ASN A 89 -7.84 1.61 7.83
N LYS A 90 -9.10 2.05 7.78
CA LYS A 90 -10.17 1.57 8.67
C LYS A 90 -10.98 0.41 8.09
N THR A 91 -10.89 0.19 6.78
CA THR A 91 -11.63 -0.84 6.05
C THR A 91 -10.79 -2.06 5.68
N ALA A 92 -9.56 -2.17 6.17
CA ALA A 92 -8.83 -3.43 6.11
C ALA A 92 -9.65 -4.47 6.90
N PRO A 93 -10.21 -5.51 6.24
CA PRO A 93 -10.97 -6.53 6.95
C PRO A 93 -10.04 -7.18 7.96
N ASP A 94 -10.46 -7.14 9.22
CA ASP A 94 -9.79 -7.82 10.31
C ASP A 94 -10.00 -9.33 10.12
N PHE A 95 -9.13 -9.97 9.34
CA PHE A 95 -9.15 -11.41 9.12
C PHE A 95 -8.94 -12.20 10.42
N THR A 96 -8.62 -11.55 11.55
CA THR A 96 -8.38 -12.26 12.81
C THR A 96 -9.66 -12.67 13.53
N SER A 97 -10.83 -12.12 13.17
CA SER A 97 -12.09 -12.45 13.85
C SER A 97 -12.74 -13.73 13.32
N TYR A 98 -12.55 -14.07 12.05
CA TYR A 98 -13.20 -15.23 11.43
C TYR A 98 -12.60 -16.55 11.90
N ASP A 99 -11.27 -16.62 12.03
CA ASP A 99 -10.57 -17.84 12.45
C ASP A 99 -10.77 -18.18 13.95
N ARG A 100 -11.07 -17.19 14.79
CA ARG A 100 -11.12 -17.37 16.25
C ARG A 100 -12.35 -18.16 16.69
N GLU A 101 -13.51 -17.90 16.11
CA GLU A 101 -14.76 -18.59 16.50
C GLU A 101 -14.77 -20.06 16.03
N GLU A 102 -14.20 -20.35 14.86
CA GLU A 102 -14.06 -21.72 14.35
C GLU A 102 -13.06 -22.55 15.19
N PHE A 103 -11.94 -21.95 15.61
CA PHE A 103 -11.02 -22.62 16.53
C PHE A 103 -11.58 -22.85 17.95
N GLU A 104 -12.41 -21.93 18.46
CA GLU A 104 -13.07 -22.10 19.77
C GLU A 104 -14.09 -23.23 19.73
N THR A 105 -14.88 -23.32 18.66
CA THR A 105 -15.88 -24.37 18.47
C THR A 105 -15.24 -25.74 18.33
N LEU A 106 -14.18 -25.88 17.53
CA LEU A 106 -13.46 -27.14 17.36
C LEU A 106 -12.83 -27.63 18.68
N ARG A 107 -12.22 -26.72 19.46
CA ARG A 107 -11.62 -27.04 20.76
C ARG A 107 -12.64 -27.40 21.84
N ASN A 108 -13.86 -26.88 21.76
CA ASN A 108 -14.93 -27.25 22.69
C ASN A 108 -15.50 -28.63 22.33
N VAL A 109 -15.65 -28.93 21.04
CA VAL A 109 -16.05 -30.26 20.55
C VAL A 109 -15.04 -31.34 20.93
N GLU A 110 -13.73 -31.06 20.86
CA GLU A 110 -12.69 -32.00 21.30
C GLU A 110 -12.72 -32.27 22.82
N ARG A 111 -13.03 -31.25 23.63
CA ARG A 111 -13.18 -31.38 25.09
C ARG A 111 -14.45 -32.13 25.52
N GLU A 112 -15.46 -32.19 24.68
CA GLU A 112 -16.68 -32.99 24.94
C GLU A 112 -16.52 -34.46 24.53
N MET A 113 -15.48 -34.80 23.76
CA MET A 113 -15.16 -36.17 23.34
C MET A 113 -14.13 -36.89 24.23
N THR A 114 -13.61 -36.23 25.27
CA THR A 114 -12.69 -36.80 26.27
C THR A 114 -13.35 -36.93 27.64
#